data_AF-A0A4P9UJ46-F1
#
_entry.id   AF-A0A4P9UJ46-F1
#
_cell.length_a   1.000
_cell.length_b   1.000
_cell.length_c   1.000
_cell.angle_alpha   90.00
_cell.angle_beta   90.00
_cell.angle_gamma   90.00
#
_symmetry.space_group_name_H-M   'P 1'
#
loop_
_entity.id
_entity.type
_entity.pdbx_description
1 polymer ?
#
loop_
_entity_poly.entity_id
_entity_poly.type
_entity_poly.pdbx_seq_one_letter_code
_entity_poly.pdbx_strand_id
1 'polypeptide(L)' 'MKFLLTFLAVIFLTGCTTAGPYVTNISSDGNNGLNIEKCKVELNAFLGVVNTGDCSNSNIKLSRQ' A
#
# COMPACT_ATOMS: atom_id res chain seq x y z
N MET A 1 3.30 14.96 34.80
CA MET A 1 3.44 13.49 34.59
C MET A 1 2.23 12.86 33.89
N LYS A 2 0.98 13.09 34.33
CA LYS A 2 -0.22 12.51 33.67
C LYS A 2 -0.29 12.74 32.16
N PHE A 3 -0.08 13.98 31.70
CA PHE A 3 -0.13 14.36 30.28
C PHE A 3 0.90 13.62 29.40
N LEU A 4 2.08 13.32 29.94
CA LEU A 4 3.15 12.63 29.19
C LEU A 4 2.79 11.17 28.92
N LEU A 5 2.15 10.52 29.90
CA LEU A 5 1.65 9.15 29.81
C LEU A 5 0.51 9.02 28.78
N THR A 6 -0.39 10.01 28.73
CA THR A 6 -1.47 10.04 27.74
C THR A 6 -0.93 10.22 26.31
N PHE A 7 0.08 11.08 26.13
CA PHE A 7 0.67 11.33 24.82
C PHE A 7 1.40 10.10 24.26
N LEU A 8 2.12 9.37 25.13
CA LEU A 8 2.80 8.14 24.76
C LEU A 8 1.81 7.04 24.33
N ALA A 9 0.66 6.93 25.01
CA ALA A 9 -0.38 5.97 24.66
C ALA A 9 -1.01 6.23 23.29
N VAL A 10 -1.17 7.50 22.89
CA VAL A 10 -1.72 7.86 21.57
C VAL A 10 -0.77 7.47 20.44
N ILE A 11 0.55 7.60 20.64
CA ILE A 11 1.55 7.24 19.62
C ILE A 11 1.52 5.74 19.29
N PHE A 12 1.26 4.87 20.28
CA PHE A 12 1.12 3.42 20.04
C PHE A 12 -0.15 3.06 19.26
N LEU A 13 -1.18 3.91 19.27
CA LEU A 13 -2.41 3.68 18.51
C LEU A 13 -2.31 4.16 17.06
N THR A 14 -1.34 5.02 16.73
CA THR A 14 -1.18 5.60 15.38
C THR A 14 -0.04 4.98 14.58
N GLY A 15 0.43 3.78 14.94
CA GLY A 15 1.45 3.08 14.15
C GLY A 15 0.92 2.79 12.74
N CYS A 16 1.49 3.46 11.73
CA CYS A 16 1.17 3.18 10.33
C CYS A 16 1.68 1.78 9.97
N THR A 17 0.80 0.78 9.96
CA THR A 17 1.10 -0.61 9.59
C THR A 17 1.04 -0.85 8.08
N THR A 18 0.97 0.22 7.29
CA THR A 18 0.87 0.18 5.82
C THR A 18 2.24 0.31 5.18
N ALA A 19 2.65 -0.68 4.41
CA ALA A 19 3.82 -0.58 3.54
C ALA A 19 3.44 0.11 2.21
N GLY A 20 4.41 0.80 1.60
CA GLY A 20 4.21 1.47 0.31
C GLY A 20 3.76 0.52 -0.80
N PRO A 21 3.08 1.05 -1.84
CA PRO A 21 2.50 0.22 -2.89
C PRO A 21 3.59 -0.50 -3.71
N TYR A 22 3.38 -1.79 -3.96
CA TYR A 22 4.23 -2.66 -4.76
C TYR A 22 3.46 -3.16 -5.98
N VAL A 23 4.19 -3.56 -7.03
CA VAL A 23 3.56 -4.07 -8.26
C VAL A 23 3.01 -5.47 -8.01
N THR A 24 1.70 -5.65 -8.14
CA THR A 24 1.01 -6.94 -8.00
C THR A 24 0.78 -7.61 -9.33
N ASN A 25 0.56 -6.82 -10.39
CA ASN A 25 0.29 -7.35 -11.72
C ASN A 25 0.82 -6.43 -12.82
N ILE A 26 1.29 -7.04 -13.91
CA ILE A 26 1.62 -6.38 -15.17
C ILE A 26 0.93 -7.15 -16.27
N SER A 27 0.02 -6.50 -16.97
CA SER A 27 -0.74 -7.08 -18.07
C SER A 27 -0.66 -6.21 -19.31
N SER A 28 -0.78 -6.81 -20.50
CA SER A 28 -0.86 -6.04 -21.75
C SER A 28 -2.21 -5.34 -21.84
N ASP A 29 -2.22 -4.08 -22.28
CA ASP A 29 -3.46 -3.34 -22.57
C ASP A 29 -4.05 -3.64 -23.96
N GLY A 30 -3.41 -4.52 -24.74
CA GLY A 30 -3.81 -4.87 -26.11
C GLY A 30 -3.52 -3.80 -27.18
N ASN A 31 -2.94 -2.66 -26.80
CA ASN A 31 -2.68 -1.53 -27.70
C ASN A 31 -1.33 -0.85 -27.37
N ASN A 32 -0.25 -1.63 -27.43
CA ASN A 32 1.13 -1.20 -27.21
C ASN A 32 1.36 -0.46 -25.87
N GLY A 33 0.62 -0.83 -24.84
CA GLY A 33 0.79 -0.38 -23.47
C GLY A 33 0.73 -1.51 -22.46
N LEU A 34 1.00 -1.16 -21.21
CA LEU A 34 0.95 -2.07 -20.06
C LEU A 34 0.01 -1.49 -19.02
N ASN A 35 -0.84 -2.34 -18.48
CA ASN A 35 -1.62 -2.07 -17.29
C ASN A 35 -0.86 -2.61 -16.08
N ILE A 36 -0.39 -1.69 -15.23
CA ILE A 36 0.38 -1.96 -14.03
C ILE A 36 -0.53 -1.76 -12.83
N GLU A 37 -0.78 -2.85 -12.12
CA GLU A 37 -1.50 -2.84 -10.86
C GLU A 37 -0.51 -2.75 -9.70
N LYS A 38 -0.80 -1.85 -8.77
CA LYS A 38 -0.03 -1.67 -7.55
C LYS A 38 -0.95 -1.68 -6.36
N CYS A 39 -0.68 -2.54 -5.38
CA CYS A 39 -1.44 -2.61 -4.15
C CYS A 39 -0.56 -2.29 -2.95
N LYS A 40 -1.17 -1.81 -1.87
CA LYS A 40 -0.51 -1.64 -0.57
C LYS A 40 -0.62 -2.93 0.23
N VAL A 41 0.37 -3.14 1.09
CA VAL A 41 0.28 -4.16 2.13
C VAL A 41 -0.11 -3.48 3.43
N GLU A 42 -1.13 -4.03 4.08
CA GLU A 42 -1.62 -3.55 5.36
C GLU A 42 -1.47 -4.67 6.39
N LEU A 43 -0.67 -4.43 7.42
CA LEU A 43 -0.61 -5.32 8.56
C LEU A 43 -1.77 -4.98 9.52
N ASN A 44 -2.70 -5.92 9.67
CA ASN A 44 -3.70 -5.87 10.72
C ASN A 44 -3.07 -6.42 12.00
N ALA A 45 -2.51 -5.54 12.83
CA ALA A 45 -1.82 -5.92 14.07
C ALA A 45 -2.75 -6.56 15.11
N PHE A 46 -4.06 -6.30 15.05
CA PHE A 46 -5.04 -6.91 15.96
C PHE A 46 -5.30 -8.37 15.63
N LEU A 47 -5.47 -8.68 14.34
CA LEU A 47 -5.71 -10.03 13.86
C LEU A 47 -4.42 -10.80 13.55
N GLY A 48 -3.27 -10.13 13.57
CA GLY A 48 -1.97 -10.73 13.23
C GLY A 48 -1.85 -11.15 11.76
N VAL A 49 -2.69 -10.60 10.88
CA VAL A 49 -2.74 -10.96 9.45
C VAL A 49 -2.21 -9.85 8.57
N VAL A 50 -1.58 -10.24 7.47
CA VAL A 50 -1.13 -9.34 6.41
C VAL A 50 -2.19 -9.34 5.32
N ASN A 51 -2.75 -8.18 5.02
CA ASN A 51 -3.73 -7.99 3.96
C ASN A 51 -3.11 -7.24 2.78
N THR A 52 -3.60 -7.51 1.57
CA THR A 52 -3.28 -6.71 0.38
C THR A 52 -4.53 -5.92 0.02
N GLY A 53 -4.40 -4.61 -0.09
CA GLY A 53 -5.51 -3.68 -0.31
C GLY A 53 -5.06 -2.41 -1.00
N ASP A 54 -5.98 -1.44 -1.15
CA ASP A 54 -5.67 -0.14 -1.76
C ASP A 54 -4.96 -0.25 -3.11
N CYS A 55 -5.53 -1.06 -4.00
CA CYS A 55 -4.99 -1.28 -5.34
C CYS A 55 -5.29 -0.10 -6.26
N SER A 56 -4.27 0.31 -7.02
CA SER A 56 -4.35 1.31 -8.07
C SER A 56 -3.89 0.70 -9.38
N ASN A 57 -4.59 1.02 -10.47
CA ASN A 57 -4.21 0.60 -11.81
C ASN A 57 -3.70 1.80 -12.60
N SER A 58 -2.59 1.60 -13.29
CA SER A 58 -1.94 2.62 -14.10
C SER A 58 -1.64 2.07 -15.48
N ASN A 59 -2.07 2.77 -16.52
CA ASN A 59 -1.73 2.43 -17.89
C ASN A 59 -0.51 3.23 -18.34
N ILE A 60 0.48 2.54 -18.89
CA ILE A 60 1.64 3.17 -19.52
C ILE A 60 1.68 2.81 -21.01
N LYS A 61 1.97 3.79 -21.87
CA LYS A 61 2.22 3.55 -23.29
C LYS A 61 3.69 3.27 -23.52
N LEU A 62 3.97 2.20 -24.25
CA LEU A 62 5.31 1.86 -24.66
C LEU A 62 5.61 2.63 -25.94
N SER A 63 6.63 3.50 -25.90
CA SER A 63 7.27 4.03 -27.09
C SER A 63 8.62 3.35 -27.27
N ARG A 64 9.01 3.10 -28.52
CA ARG A 64 10.36 2.64 -28.83
C ARG A 64 11.30 3.84 -28.63
N GLN A 65 12.25 3.75 -27.72
CA GLN A 65 13.36 4.71 -27.63
C GLN A 65 14.32 4.54 -28.82
#